data_AF-A0A962NWW2-F1
#
_entry.id   AF-A0A962NWW2-F1
#
_cell.length_a   1.000
_cell.length_b   1.000
_cell.length_c   1.000
_cell.angle_alpha   90.00
_cell.angle_beta   90.00
_cell.angle_gamma   90.00
#
_symmetry.space_group_name_H-M   'P 1'
#
loop_
_entity.id
_entity.type
_entity.pdbx_description
1 polymer ?
#
loop_
_entity_poly.entity_id
_entity_poly.type
_entity_poly.pdbx_seq_one_letter_code
_entity_poly.pdbx_strand_id
1 'polypeptide(L)' 'MSTLIYIHGFNSSPQSHKAGLLRQWLAQYRPDIDFITPDLNVFPKQAIQLLAQLVQQYPQAGLLGSSLGGFYATWLNQ' A
#
# COMPACT_ATOMS: atom_id res chain seq x y z
N MET A 1 7.44 -11.88 -10.09
CA MET A 1 6.48 -11.87 -8.97
C MET A 1 5.69 -10.59 -9.07
N SER A 2 4.38 -10.62 -8.80
CA SER A 2 3.55 -9.42 -8.85
C SER A 2 3.59 -8.73 -7.49
N THR A 3 3.65 -7.40 -7.47
CA THR A 3 3.66 -6.63 -6.21
C THR A 3 2.33 -5.93 -6.01
N LEU A 4 1.81 -5.96 -4.78
CA LEU A 4 0.63 -5.20 -4.38
C LEU A 4 1.00 -4.28 -3.22
N ILE A 5 0.87 -2.96 -3.42
CA ILE A 5 1.11 -1.95 -2.40
C ILE A 5 -0.23 -1.52 -1.80
N TYR A 6 -0.45 -1.82 -0.53
CA TYR A 6 -1.62 -1.37 0.22
C TYR A 6 -1.34 -0.07 0.97
N ILE A 7 -2.14 0.95 0.70
CA ILE A 7 -2.03 2.30 1.25
C ILE A 7 -3.16 2.49 2.27
N HIS A 8 -2.80 2.55 3.56
CA HIS A 8 -3.79 2.71 4.63
C HIS A 8 -4.32 4.14 4.73
N GLY A 9 -5.45 4.30 5.43
CA GLY A 9 -6.08 5.60 5.66
C GLY A 9 -5.42 6.42 6.78
N PHE A 10 -5.97 7.61 7.02
CA PHE A 10 -5.53 8.52 8.08
C PHE A 10 -5.62 7.86 9.47
N ASN A 11 -4.61 8.08 10.31
CA ASN A 11 -4.50 7.53 11.67
C ASN A 11 -4.71 6.00 11.74
N SER A 12 -4.29 5.31 10.67
CA SER A 12 -4.29 3.85 10.57
C SER A 12 -2.86 3.33 10.53
N SER A 13 -2.66 2.05 10.22
CA SER A 13 -1.33 1.46 10.22
C SER A 13 -1.20 0.28 9.25
N PRO A 14 0.04 -0.19 9.00
CA PRO A 14 0.30 -1.44 8.30
C PRO A 14 -0.39 -2.66 8.91
N GLN A 15 -0.75 -2.61 10.20
CA GLN A 15 -1.43 -3.65 10.94
C GLN A 15 -2.95 -3.46 11.02
N SER A 16 -3.52 -2.55 10.22
CA SER A 16 -4.98 -2.38 10.15
C SER A 16 -5.68 -3.71 9.86
N HIS A 17 -6.91 -3.87 10.35
CA HIS A 17 -7.67 -5.11 10.18
C HIS A 17 -7.77 -5.56 8.71
N LYS A 18 -7.97 -4.60 7.78
CA LYS A 18 -8.02 -4.88 6.34
C LYS A 18 -6.68 -5.36 5.78
N ALA A 19 -5.58 -4.73 6.19
CA ALA A 19 -4.24 -5.16 5.79
C ALA A 19 -3.92 -6.56 6.32
N GLY A 20 -4.33 -6.87 7.56
CA GLY A 20 -4.19 -8.20 8.16
C GLY A 20 -4.97 -9.28 7.40
N LEU A 21 -6.26 -9.04 7.15
CA LEU A 21 -7.12 -9.96 6.40
C LEU A 21 -6.56 -10.23 4.99
N LEU A 22 -6.17 -9.17 4.27
CA LEU A 22 -5.64 -9.31 2.92
C LEU A 22 -4.29 -10.06 2.92
N ARG A 23 -3.41 -9.78 3.89
CA ARG A 23 -2.13 -10.48 4.03
C ARG A 23 -2.33 -11.98 4.23
N GLN A 24 -3.26 -12.36 5.11
CA GLN A 24 -3.59 -13.77 5.38
C GLN A 24 -4.15 -14.44 4.12
N TRP A 25 -5.07 -13.76 3.42
CA TRP A 25 -5.66 -14.28 2.18
C TRP A 25 -4.61 -14.46 1.08
N LEU A 26 -3.72 -13.48 0.87
CA LEU A 26 -2.63 -13.58 -0.10
C LEU A 26 -1.67 -14.71 0.26
N ALA A 27 -1.27 -14.84 1.52
CA ALA A 27 -0.41 -15.93 1.96
C ALA A 27 -1.03 -17.32 1.69
N GLN A 28 -2.35 -17.45 1.81
CA GLN A 28 -3.05 -18.71 1.58
C GLN A 28 -3.26 -19.02 0.09
N TYR A 29 -3.70 -18.04 -0.70
CA TYR A 29 -4.22 -18.27 -2.05
C TYR A 29 -3.33 -17.72 -3.17
N ARG A 30 -2.49 -16.73 -2.88
CA ARG A 30 -1.62 -16.03 -3.85
C ARG A 30 -0.25 -15.72 -3.24
N PRO A 31 0.50 -16.74 -2.79
CA PRO A 31 1.83 -16.55 -2.20
C PRO A 31 2.86 -16.00 -3.20
N ASP A 32 2.50 -15.96 -4.49
CA ASP A 32 3.28 -15.34 -5.57
C ASP A 32 3.21 -13.80 -5.59
N ILE A 33 2.31 -13.20 -4.80
CA ILE A 33 2.14 -11.75 -4.69
C ILE A 33 2.93 -11.21 -3.50
N ASP A 34 3.90 -10.34 -3.79
CA ASP A 34 4.61 -9.58 -2.78
C ASP A 34 3.72 -8.46 -2.24
N PHE A 35 3.33 -8.58 -0.97
CA PHE A 35 2.41 -7.64 -0.33
C PHE A 35 3.14 -6.61 0.54
N ILE A 36 3.10 -5.34 0.12
CA ILE A 36 3.80 -4.22 0.77
C ILE A 36 2.79 -3.30 1.41
N THR A 37 2.99 -2.97 2.69
CA THR A 37 2.13 -2.07 3.46
C THR A 37 2.99 -1.04 4.20
N PRO A 38 3.36 0.10 3.59
CA PRO A 38 4.19 1.10 4.24
C PRO A 38 3.46 1.76 5.41
N ASP A 39 4.23 2.20 6.41
CA ASP A 39 3.69 3.05 7.47
C ASP A 39 3.66 4.50 7.00
N LEU A 40 2.47 5.11 7.03
CA LEU A 40 2.22 6.48 6.60
C LEU A 40 1.94 7.43 7.77
N ASN A 41 2.23 7.03 9.00
CA ASN A 41 2.11 7.88 10.20
C ASN A 41 3.24 8.93 10.29
N VAL A 42 3.38 9.71 9.21
CA VAL A 42 4.34 10.79 9.01
C VAL A 42 3.62 11.99 8.40
N PHE A 43 4.31 13.12 8.24
CA PHE A 43 3.69 14.28 7.61
C PHE A 43 3.34 14.01 6.14
N PRO A 44 2.27 14.62 5.58
CA PRO A 44 1.80 14.31 4.22
C PRO A 44 2.87 14.39 3.13
N LYS A 45 3.81 15.35 3.21
CA LYS A 45 4.93 15.46 2.25
C LYS A 45 5.87 14.24 2.31
N GLN A 46 6.13 13.72 3.49
CA GLN A 46 6.97 12.54 3.69
C GLN A 46 6.26 11.27 3.22
N ALA A 47 4.95 11.14 3.50
CA ALA A 47 4.14 10.03 3.01
C ALA A 47 4.13 9.97 1.48
N ILE A 48 3.96 11.13 0.83
CA ILE A 48 4.03 11.25 -0.63
C ILE A 48 5.40 10.83 -1.17
N GLN A 49 6.50 11.31 -0.56
CA GLN A 49 7.85 10.95 -0.98
C GLN A 49 8.10 9.44 -0.86
N LEU A 50 7.71 8.84 0.27
CA LEU A 50 7.83 7.42 0.51
C LEU A 50 7.05 6.60 -0.53
N LEU A 51 5.80 6.98 -0.80
CA LEU A 51 4.96 6.29 -1.78
C LEU A 51 5.50 6.44 -3.21
N ALA A 52 5.98 7.62 -3.59
CA ALA A 52 6.60 7.83 -4.90
C ALA A 52 7.87 6.97 -5.08
N GLN A 53 8.71 6.86 -4.05
CA GLN A 53 9.88 5.99 -4.07
C GLN A 53 9.48 4.52 -4.21
N LEU A 54 8.43 4.07 -3.51
CA LEU A 54 7.93 2.70 -3.62
C LEU A 54 7.41 2.39 -5.03
N VAL A 55 6.66 3.30 -5.64
CA VAL A 55 6.17 3.12 -7.02
C VAL A 55 7.33 3.11 -8.02
N GLN A 56 8.37 3.92 -7.82
CA GLN A 56 9.59 3.86 -8.64
C GLN A 56 10.36 2.54 -8.47
N GLN A 57 10.42 2.02 -7.26
CA GLN A 57 11.06 0.74 -6.96
C GLN A 57 10.27 -0.45 -7.54
N TYR A 58 8.94 -0.35 -7.58
CA TYR A 58 8.04 -1.37 -8.09
C TYR A 58 7.12 -0.81 -9.18
N PRO A 59 7.64 -0.53 -10.39
CA PRO A 59 6.91 0.19 -11.43
C PRO A 59 5.70 -0.57 -12.01
N GLN A 60 5.59 -1.87 -11.73
CA GLN A 60 4.47 -2.72 -12.14
C GLN A 60 3.56 -3.12 -10.96
N ALA A 61 3.70 -2.46 -9.81
CA ALA A 61 2.88 -2.77 -8.65
C ALA A 61 1.43 -2.33 -8.85
N GLY A 62 0.49 -3.16 -8.40
CA GLY A 62 -0.88 -2.72 -8.19
C GLY A 62 -0.98 -1.85 -6.93
N LEU A 63 -1.80 -0.80 -6.97
CA LEU A 63 -2.07 0.05 -5.82
C LEU A 63 -3.46 -0.22 -5.25
N LEU A 64 -3.55 -0.45 -3.95
CA LEU A 64 -4.81 -0.63 -3.23
C LEU A 64 -4.90 0.35 -2.07
N GLY A 65 -5.76 1.36 -2.18
CA GLY A 65 -5.92 2.37 -1.15
C GLY A 65 -7.24 2.25 -0.39
N SER A 66 -7.25 2.59 0.91
CA SER A 66 -8.47 2.73 1.70
C SER A 66 -8.59 4.12 2.32
N SER A 67 -9.77 4.75 2.20
CA SER A 67 -10.00 6.12 2.71
C SER A 67 -8.97 7.10 2.15
N LEU A 68 -8.22 7.84 2.99
CA LEU A 68 -7.11 8.70 2.55
C LEU A 68 -6.09 7.95 1.68
N GLY A 69 -5.85 6.66 1.95
CA GLY A 69 -4.96 5.85 1.12
C GLY A 69 -5.48 5.67 -0.31
N GLY A 70 -6.81 5.69 -0.51
CA GLY A 70 -7.44 5.70 -1.84
C GLY A 70 -7.13 6.97 -2.61
N PHE A 71 -7.13 8.13 -1.92
CA PHE A 71 -6.72 9.39 -2.53
C PHE A 71 -5.26 9.34 -3.00
N TYR A 72 -4.34 8.84 -2.17
CA TYR A 72 -2.94 8.67 -2.56
C TYR A 72 -2.76 7.66 -3.72
N ALA A 73 -3.46 6.52 -3.68
CA ALA A 73 -3.41 5.53 -4.75
C ALA A 73 -3.85 6.12 -6.09
N THR A 74 -4.95 6.88 -6.11
CA THR A 74 -5.42 7.57 -7.33
C THR A 74 -4.43 8.65 -7.79
N TRP A 75 -3.86 9.42 -6.86
CA TRP A 75 -2.89 10.46 -7.20
C TRP A 75 -1.61 9.90 -7.84
N LEU A 76 -1.14 8.73 -7.37
CA LEU A 76 0.04 8.03 -7.89
C LEU A 76 -0.22 7.32 -9.22
N ASN A 77 -1.48 7.06 -9.58
CA ASN A 77 -1.87 6.30 -10.77
C ASN A 77 -2.21 7.20 -11.97
N GLN A 78 -1.57 8.37 -12.06
CA GLN A 78 -1.59 9.26 -13.22
C GLN A 78 -0.30 9.10 -14.02
#